data_AF-A0A183PGE5-F1
#
_entry.id   AF-A0A183PGE5-F1
#
_cell.length_a   1.000
_cell.length_b   1.000
_cell.length_c   1.000
_cell.angle_alpha   90.00
_cell.angle_beta   90.00
_cell.angle_gamma   90.00
#
_symmetry.space_group_name_H-M   'P 1'
#
loop_
_entity.id
_entity.type
_entity.pdbx_description
1 polymer ?
#
loop_
_entity_poly.entity_id
_entity_poly.type
_entity_poly.pdbx_seq_one_letter_code
_entity_poly.pdbx_strand_id
1 'polypeptide(L)'
;MPRLPYLDERIVNFLAKIPLEFKINPDLPKGQGEKFLLRQVASMLNLNYASKQPKRAMQFGSRVAKAEGSKRLIGSADQIKFAYQSESQK
;
A
#
# COMPACT_ATOMS: atom_id res chain seq x y z
N MET A 1 -12.46 7.21 21.39
CA MET A 1 -12.66 6.53 20.09
C MET A 1 -11.72 7.12 19.06
N PRO A 2 -10.94 6.33 18.29
CA PRO A 2 -10.09 6.85 17.22
C PRO A 2 -10.94 7.41 16.07
N ARG A 3 -10.52 8.54 15.48
CA ARG A 3 -11.12 9.07 14.25
C ARG A 3 -10.47 8.44 13.02
N LEU A 4 -11.28 8.13 12.00
CA LEU A 4 -10.84 7.50 10.75
C LEU A 4 -11.22 8.38 9.54
N PRO A 5 -10.45 9.44 9.23
CA PRO A 5 -10.84 10.45 8.23
C PRO A 5 -11.14 9.90 6.84
N TYR A 6 -10.45 8.83 6.42
CA TYR A 6 -10.69 8.18 5.11
C TYR A 6 -12.02 7.42 5.04
N LEU A 7 -12.73 7.25 6.17
CA LEU A 7 -14.07 6.67 6.24
C LEU A 7 -15.17 7.71 6.50
N ASP A 8 -14.84 9.01 6.42
CA ASP A 8 -15.86 10.07 6.44
C ASP A 8 -16.83 9.89 5.26
N GLU A 9 -18.13 10.02 5.54
CA GLU A 9 -19.20 9.78 4.56
C GLU A 9 -19.02 10.63 3.29
N ARG A 10 -18.57 11.88 3.41
CA ARG A 10 -18.38 12.76 2.25
C ARG A 10 -17.25 12.25 1.36
N ILE A 11 -16.18 11.72 1.95
CA ILE A 11 -15.07 11.13 1.21
C ILE A 11 -15.52 9.86 0.50
N VAL A 12 -16.23 8.97 1.19
CA VAL A 12 -16.73 7.72 0.60
C VAL A 12 -17.71 8.01 -0.54
N ASN A 13 -18.67 8.91 -0.35
CA ASN A 13 -19.65 9.30 -1.36
C ASN A 13 -19.02 9.98 -2.58
N PHE A 14 -18.00 10.82 -2.36
CA PHE A 14 -17.23 11.42 -3.46
C PHE A 14 -16.48 10.35 -4.26
N LEU A 15 -15.72 9.49 -3.57
CA LEU A 15 -14.96 8.43 -4.23
C LEU A 15 -15.87 7.44 -4.95
N ALA A 16 -17.06 7.11 -4.43
CA ALA A 16 -18.00 6.20 -5.06
C ALA A 16 -18.41 6.65 -6.49
N LYS A 17 -18.49 7.97 -6.72
CA LYS A 17 -18.90 8.57 -8.00
C LYS A 17 -17.77 8.70 -9.02
N ILE A 18 -16.51 8.54 -8.60
CA ILE A 18 -15.36 8.66 -9.50
C ILE A 18 -15.20 7.37 -10.33
N PRO A 19 -14.99 7.48 -11.66
CA PRO A 19 -14.68 6.32 -12.50
C PRO A 19 -13.43 5.55 -12.05
N LEU A 20 -13.35 4.27 -12.38
CA LEU A 20 -12.31 3.37 -11.86
C LEU A 20 -10.91 3.75 -12.34
N GLU A 21 -10.79 4.20 -13.59
CA GLU A 21 -9.55 4.61 -14.26
C GLU A 21 -8.80 5.74 -13.53
N PHE A 22 -9.51 6.55 -12.73
CA PHE A 22 -8.88 7.58 -11.89
C PHE A 22 -8.42 7.04 -10.53
N LYS A 23 -8.92 5.88 -10.10
CA LYS A 23 -8.58 5.24 -8.82
C LYS A 23 -7.42 4.26 -8.95
N ILE A 24 -7.32 3.59 -10.11
CA ILE A 24 -6.32 2.57 -10.38
C ILE A 24 -5.85 2.65 -11.83
N ASN A 25 -4.56 2.43 -12.04
CA ASN A 25 -3.96 2.22 -13.35
C ASN A 25 -3.19 0.88 -13.35
N PRO A 26 -3.72 -0.19 -13.95
CA PRO A 26 -3.10 -1.52 -13.91
C PRO A 26 -1.86 -1.66 -14.80
N ASP A 27 -1.64 -0.74 -15.74
CA ASP A 27 -0.50 -0.78 -16.67
C ASP A 27 0.80 -0.30 -16.00
N LEU A 28 0.69 0.33 -14.84
CA LEU A 28 1.85 0.80 -14.07
C LEU A 28 2.42 -0.30 -13.17
N PRO A 29 3.73 -0.23 -12.84
CA PRO A 29 4.35 -1.17 -11.91
C PRO A 29 3.66 -1.20 -10.54
N LYS A 30 3.81 -2.34 -9.84
CA LYS A 30 3.29 -2.55 -8.48
C LYS A 30 3.70 -1.40 -7.56
N GLY A 31 2.73 -0.88 -6.81
CA GLY A 31 2.94 0.27 -5.92
C GLY A 31 2.89 1.65 -6.60
N GLN A 32 2.68 1.74 -7.91
CA GLN A 32 2.48 3.02 -8.63
C GLN A 32 1.03 3.16 -9.11
N GLY A 33 0.47 2.10 -9.68
CA GLY A 33 -0.90 2.08 -10.22
C GLY A 33 -2.02 2.00 -9.19
N GLU A 34 -1.73 1.45 -8.00
CA GLU A 34 -2.69 1.30 -6.92
C GLU A 34 -2.94 2.64 -6.21
N LYS A 35 -4.19 2.94 -5.82
CA LYS A 35 -4.54 4.18 -5.09
C LYS A 35 -4.10 5.44 -5.85
N PHE A 36 -4.24 5.44 -7.17
CA PHE A 36 -3.66 6.42 -8.07
C PHE A 36 -4.02 7.86 -7.67
N LEU A 37 -5.30 8.17 -7.50
CA LEU A 37 -5.78 9.49 -7.04
C LEU A 37 -5.10 9.95 -5.75
N LEU A 38 -4.99 9.07 -4.75
CA LEU A 38 -4.37 9.39 -3.45
C LEU A 38 -2.87 9.70 -3.60
N ARG A 39 -2.18 8.99 -4.50
CA ARG A 39 -0.76 9.24 -4.79
C ARG A 39 -0.56 10.58 -5.49
N GLN A 40 -1.45 10.95 -6.41
CA GLN A 40 -1.41 12.26 -7.07
C GLN A 40 -1.60 13.40 -6.05
N VAL A 41 -2.60 13.29 -5.17
CA VAL A 41 -2.80 14.28 -4.09
C VAL A 41 -1.57 14.36 -3.18
N ALA A 42 -0.99 13.23 -2.77
CA ALA A 42 0.23 13.23 -1.97
C ALA A 42 1.41 13.91 -2.68
N SER A 43 1.54 13.71 -4.00
CA SER A 43 2.56 14.40 -4.81
C SER A 43 2.32 15.91 -4.89
N MET A 44 1.06 16.35 -5.06
CA MET A 44 0.70 17.78 -5.06
C MET A 44 1.00 18.46 -3.71
N LEU A 45 0.96 17.70 -2.62
CA LEU A 45 1.35 18.14 -1.27
C LEU A 45 2.85 17.99 -0.99
N ASN A 46 3.68 17.72 -2.00
CA ASN A 46 5.13 17.50 -1.89
C ASN A 46 5.56 16.28 -1.07
N LEU A 47 4.67 15.31 -0.82
CA LEU A 47 4.98 14.06 -0.12
C LEU A 47 5.57 13.01 -1.07
N ASN A 48 6.61 13.39 -1.81
CA ASN A 48 7.17 12.65 -2.95
C ASN A 48 7.67 11.23 -2.60
N TYR A 49 8.20 11.05 -1.40
CA TYR A 49 8.62 9.72 -0.94
C TYR A 49 7.40 8.84 -0.62
N ALA A 50 6.46 9.35 0.16
CA ALA A 50 5.27 8.61 0.59
C ALA A 50 4.34 8.29 -0.58
N SER A 51 4.22 9.20 -1.56
CA SER A 51 3.39 9.00 -2.75
C SER A 51 3.86 7.81 -3.61
N LYS A 52 5.12 7.39 -3.49
CA LYS A 52 5.71 6.27 -4.24
C LYS A 52 5.83 4.98 -3.44
N GLN A 53 5.50 4.98 -2.14
CA GLN A 53 5.64 3.76 -1.32
C GLN A 53 4.55 2.73 -1.65
N PRO A 54 4.91 1.45 -1.88
CA PRO A 54 3.94 0.38 -2.07
C PRO A 54 3.12 0.12 -0.81
N LYS A 55 1.83 -0.26 -0.95
CA LYS A 55 0.99 -0.55 0.21
C LYS A 55 1.57 -1.74 0.99
N ARG A 56 1.72 -1.57 2.30
CA ARG A 56 1.98 -2.66 3.25
C ARG A 56 0.94 -2.61 4.36
N ALA A 57 0.34 -3.74 4.69
CA ALA A 57 -0.58 -3.81 5.82
C ALA A 57 0.22 -3.72 7.14
N MET A 58 -0.42 -3.17 8.18
CA MET A 58 0.21 -2.89 9.47
C MET A 58 0.87 -4.12 10.10
N GLN A 59 0.22 -5.29 10.05
CA GLN A 59 0.73 -6.55 10.59
C GLN A 59 2.04 -7.03 9.92
N PHE A 60 2.23 -6.69 8.64
CA PHE A 60 3.45 -7.03 7.91
C PHE A 60 4.55 -5.99 8.22
N GLY A 61 4.20 -4.70 8.22
CA GLY A 61 5.13 -3.62 8.52
C GLY A 61 5.68 -3.65 9.96
N SER A 62 4.86 -4.04 10.93
CA SER A 62 5.22 -4.19 12.34
C SER A 62 5.89 -5.52 12.67
N ARG A 63 5.95 -6.47 11.72
CA ARG A 63 6.47 -7.83 11.89
C ARG A 63 5.70 -8.70 12.90
N VAL A 64 4.51 -8.27 13.34
CA VAL A 64 3.60 -9.07 14.19
C VAL A 64 3.29 -10.41 13.53
N ALA A 65 3.04 -10.40 12.23
CA ALA A 65 2.84 -11.61 11.42
C ALA A 65 3.98 -12.64 11.52
N LYS A 66 5.23 -12.18 11.72
CA LYS A 66 6.40 -13.04 11.88
C LYS A 66 6.49 -13.60 13.31
N ALA A 67 6.08 -12.82 14.31
CA ALA A 67 6.07 -13.25 15.71
C ALA A 67 5.01 -14.34 15.97
N GLU A 68 3.88 -14.31 15.26
CA GLU A 68 2.81 -15.31 15.38
C GLU A 68 3.09 -16.65 14.65
N GLY A 69 4.27 -16.82 14.05
CA GLY A 69 4.77 -18.11 13.54
C GLY A 69 4.04 -18.69 12.32
N SER A 70 2.98 -18.06 11.83
CA SER A 70 2.17 -18.58 10.72
C SER A 70 2.77 -18.25 9.35
N LYS A 71 3.21 -19.27 8.61
CA LYS A 71 3.74 -19.16 7.23
C LYS A 71 2.75 -18.50 6.25
N ARG A 72 1.45 -18.51 6.56
CA ARG A 72 0.35 -17.86 5.82
C ARG A 72 0.33 -16.33 5.94
N LEU A 73 1.07 -15.77 6.90
CA LEU A 73 1.12 -14.32 7.17
C LEU A 73 2.38 -13.66 6.57
N ILE A 74 3.10 -14.33 5.68
CA ILE A 74 4.23 -13.72 4.95
C ILE A 74 3.65 -12.92 3.78
N GLY A 75 3.72 -11.59 3.85
CA GLY A 75 3.26 -10.74 2.76
C GLY A 75 4.07 -10.97 1.49
N SER A 76 3.45 -10.83 0.32
CA SER A 76 4.14 -10.95 -0.99
C SER A 76 5.35 -10.00 -1.10
N ALA A 77 5.33 -8.84 -0.44
CA ALA A 77 6.47 -7.93 -0.37
C ALA A 77 7.62 -8.44 0.53
N ASP A 78 7.32 -9.27 1.53
CA ASP A 78 8.31 -9.87 2.42
C ASP A 78 9.01 -11.04 1.72
N GLN A 79 8.28 -11.83 0.92
CA GLN A 79 8.85 -12.93 0.12
C GLN A 79 9.96 -12.46 -0.82
N ILE A 80 9.75 -11.33 -1.51
CA ILE A 80 10.74 -10.76 -2.44
C ILE A 80 12.04 -10.43 -1.69
N LYS A 81 11.95 -9.84 -0.49
CA LYS A 81 13.14 -9.53 0.32
C LYS A 81 13.85 -10.79 0.82
N PHE A 82 13.11 -11.82 1.25
CA PHE A 82 13.72 -13.10 1.65
C PHE A 82 14.48 -13.76 0.50
N ALA A 83 13.94 -13.73 -0.73
CA ALA A 83 14.61 -14.27 -1.91
C ALA A 83 15.95 -13.56 -2.18
N TYR A 84 15.97 -12.22 -2.19
CA TYR A 84 17.20 -11.45 -2.36
C TYR A 84 18.22 -11.70 -1.24
N GLN A 85 17.76 -11.86 0.00
CA GLN A 85 18.63 -12.07 1.16
C GLN A 85 19.20 -13.50 1.22
N SER A 86 18.51 -14.48 0.64
CA SER A 86 19.04 -15.85 0.46
C SER A 86 20.01 -15.97 -0.72
N GLU A 87 19.88 -15.13 -1.74
CA GLU A 87 20.76 -15.13 -2.92
C GLU A 87 22.08 -14.39 -2.70
N SER A 88 22.12 -13.36 -1.84
CA SER A 88 23.35 -12.63 -1.51
C SER A 88 24.30 -13.35 -0.52
N GLN A 89 23.99 -14.60 -0.14
CA GLN A 89 24.86 -15.44 0.69
C GLN A 89 25.44 -16.67 -0.06
N LYS A 90 25.31 -16.71 -1.38
CA LYS A 90 26.07 -17.62 -2.26
C LYS A 90 27.12 -16.83 -3.03
#